data_AF-A0A8I0P0S9-F1
#
_entry.id   AF-A0A8I0P0S9-F1
#
_cell.length_a   1.000
_cell.length_b   1.000
_cell.length_c   1.000
_cell.angle_alpha   90.00
_cell.angle_beta   90.00
_cell.angle_gamma   90.00
#
_symmetry.space_group_name_H-M   'P 1'
#
loop_
_entity.id
_entity.type
_entity.pdbx_description
1 polymer ?
#
loop_
_entity_poly.entity_id
_entity_poly.type
_entity_poly.pdbx_seq_one_letter_code
_entity_poly.pdbx_strand_id
1 'polypeptide(L)' 'MPERAVGVETPYAGRASFHRCVYGPYLIAMNTTDDRRYTLTTKGFGASTNLVNGARVGANARLRVEPGTIVVLRGR' A
#
# COMPACT_ATOMS: atom_id res chain seq x y z
N MET A 1 16.89 23.51 7.27
CA MET A 1 17.13 22.11 6.86
C MET A 1 18.41 22.12 6.03
N PRO A 2 19.47 21.35 6.35
CA PRO A 2 20.68 21.42 5.57
C PRO A 2 20.48 20.74 4.20
N GLU A 3 21.08 21.33 3.18
CA GLU A 3 21.09 20.89 1.79
C GLU A 3 21.82 19.53 1.68
N ARG A 4 21.19 18.54 1.05
CA ARG A 4 21.75 17.19 0.88
C ARG A 4 22.24 16.99 -0.55
N ALA A 5 23.47 16.48 -0.68
CA ALA A 5 24.08 16.12 -1.97
C ALA A 5 23.21 15.10 -2.72
N VAL A 6 23.01 15.35 -4.02
CA VAL A 6 22.26 14.47 -4.94
C VAL A 6 22.99 13.14 -5.07
N GLY A 7 22.28 12.02 -4.82
CA GLY A 7 22.80 10.67 -5.02
C GLY A 7 23.21 9.89 -3.77
N VAL A 8 23.01 10.42 -2.56
CA VAL A 8 23.19 9.64 -1.32
C VAL A 8 21.87 8.95 -0.97
N GLU A 9 21.79 7.64 -1.24
CA GLU A 9 20.68 6.80 -0.79
C GLU A 9 20.68 6.80 0.75
N THR A 10 19.63 7.38 1.34
CA THR A 10 19.54 7.45 2.80
C THR A 10 19.19 6.05 3.34
N PRO A 11 19.63 5.64 4.54
CA PRO A 11 19.15 4.40 5.16
C PRO A 11 17.63 4.41 5.45
N TYR A 12 16.96 5.53 5.19
CA TYR A 12 15.51 5.70 5.26
C TYR A 12 14.85 5.74 3.87
N ALA A 13 15.63 5.75 2.78
CA ALA A 13 15.11 5.53 1.44
C ALA A 13 14.61 4.08 1.42
N GLY A 14 13.29 3.91 1.29
CA GLY A 14 12.64 2.59 1.40
C GLY A 14 12.10 2.21 2.78
N ARG A 15 12.39 2.96 3.87
CA ARG A 15 11.76 2.70 5.19
C ARG A 15 10.44 3.45 5.33
N ALA A 16 9.39 2.90 4.72
CA ALA A 16 8.02 3.32 4.99
C ALA A 16 7.31 2.22 5.77
N SER A 17 6.84 2.51 6.99
CA SER A 17 6.04 1.58 7.79
C SER A 17 4.79 1.08 7.03
N PHE A 18 4.23 1.94 6.18
CA PHE A 18 3.14 1.60 5.29
C PHE A 18 3.38 2.21 3.91
N HIS A 19 3.46 1.35 2.90
CA HIS A 19 3.59 1.76 1.50
C HIS A 19 2.22 1.69 0.82
N ARG A 20 1.88 2.72 0.03
CA ARG A 20 0.69 2.75 -0.83
C ARG A 20 1.06 3.29 -2.20
N CYS A 21 0.74 2.55 -3.24
CA CYS A 21 1.03 2.91 -4.62
C CYS A 21 -0.16 2.60 -5.52
N VAL A 22 -0.48 3.51 -6.44
CA VAL A 22 -1.39 3.27 -7.55
C VAL A 22 -0.54 3.18 -8.81
N TYR A 23 -0.66 2.06 -9.52
CA TYR A 23 0.10 1.79 -10.74
C TYR A 23 -0.84 1.21 -11.79
N GLY A 24 -1.21 2.03 -12.78
CA GLY A 24 -2.20 1.64 -13.79
C GLY A 24 -3.50 1.13 -13.15
N PRO A 25 -3.98 -0.08 -13.48
CA PRO A 25 -5.20 -0.64 -12.90
C PRO A 25 -4.99 -1.24 -11.51
N TYR A 26 -3.83 -1.05 -10.87
CA TYR A 26 -3.48 -1.66 -9.60
C TYR A 26 -3.41 -0.65 -8.45
N LEU A 27 -3.91 -1.04 -7.29
CA LEU A 27 -3.69 -0.38 -6.01
C LEU A 27 -2.98 -1.38 -5.10
N ILE A 28 -1.75 -1.05 -4.72
CA ILE A 28 -0.89 -1.88 -3.88
C ILE A 28 -0.72 -1.16 -2.54
N ALA A 29 -0.87 -1.92 -1.46
CA ALA A 29 -0.51 -1.46 -0.13
C ALA A 29 0.27 -2.54 0.60
N MET A 30 1.34 -2.15 1.27
CA MET A 30 2.20 -3.06 2.01
C MET A 30 2.45 -2.50 3.41
N ASN A 31 2.25 -3.36 4.41
CA ASN A 31 2.64 -3.08 5.77
C ASN A 31 3.99 -3.76 6.04
N THR A 32 5.01 -2.95 6.29
CA THR A 32 6.38 -3.41 6.54
C THR A 32 6.73 -3.49 8.03
N THR A 33 5.77 -3.14 8.90
CA THR A 33 5.90 -3.29 10.35
C THR A 33 5.56 -4.71 10.79
N ASP A 34 6.02 -5.08 11.97
CA ASP A 34 5.74 -6.33 12.69
C ASP A 34 4.71 -6.14 13.83
N ASP A 35 4.48 -4.90 14.26
CA ASP A 35 3.68 -4.54 15.44
C ASP A 35 2.37 -3.80 15.12
N ARG A 36 2.30 -3.10 13.98
CA ARG A 36 1.20 -2.17 13.68
C ARG A 36 0.29 -2.69 12.59
N ARG A 37 -0.98 -2.30 12.70
CA ARG A 37 -2.00 -2.59 11.69
C ARG A 37 -2.41 -1.30 11.01
N TYR A 38 -2.50 -1.33 9.69
CA TYR A 38 -2.92 -0.17 8.90
C TYR A 38 -4.27 -0.42 8.25
N THR A 39 -4.98 0.68 7.93
CA THR A 39 -6.23 0.64 7.17
C THR A 39 -5.99 1.21 5.79
N LEU A 40 -6.18 0.39 4.75
CA LEU A 40 -6.24 0.84 3.36
C LEU A 40 -7.67 1.19 3.01
N THR A 41 -7.90 2.38 2.46
CA THR A 41 -9.18 2.74 1.85
C THR A 41 -9.12 2.63 0.33
N THR A 42 -10.16 2.06 -0.28
CA THR A 42 -10.33 2.02 -1.75
C THR A 42 -11.15 3.20 -2.28
N LYS A 43 -11.31 4.27 -1.48
CA LYS A 43 -12.02 5.48 -1.91
C LYS A 43 -11.37 6.07 -3.16
N GLY A 44 -12.16 6.25 -4.22
CA GLY A 44 -11.70 6.75 -5.51
C GLY A 44 -10.98 5.72 -6.41
N PHE A 45 -10.74 4.49 -5.94
CA PHE A 45 -10.16 3.42 -6.76
C PHE A 45 -11.23 2.54 -7.43
N GLY A 46 -12.42 2.43 -6.83
CA GLY A 46 -13.54 1.67 -7.36
C GLY A 46 -13.60 0.21 -6.87
N ALA A 47 -14.55 -0.54 -7.42
CA ALA A 47 -14.67 -1.97 -7.14
C ALA A 47 -13.50 -2.73 -7.78
N SER A 48 -12.96 -3.70 -7.06
CA SER A 48 -11.71 -4.36 -7.43
C SER A 48 -11.66 -5.81 -6.93
N THR A 49 -10.67 -6.56 -7.41
CA THR A 49 -10.37 -7.91 -6.91
C THR A 49 -9.04 -7.87 -6.17
N ASN A 50 -9.02 -8.41 -4.95
CA ASN A 50 -7.78 -8.67 -4.23
C ASN A 50 -7.09 -9.89 -4.84
N LEU A 51 -5.90 -9.68 -5.41
CA LEU A 51 -5.15 -10.73 -6.10
C LEU A 51 -4.43 -11.68 -5.13
N VAL A 52 -4.29 -11.30 -3.85
CA VAL A 52 -3.63 -12.14 -2.84
C VAL A 52 -4.51 -13.32 -2.43
N ASN A 53 -5.83 -13.12 -2.39
CA ASN A 53 -6.78 -14.13 -1.92
C ASN A 53 -8.00 -14.34 -2.85
N GLY A 54 -8.08 -13.65 -3.98
CA GLY A 54 -9.19 -13.72 -4.93
C GLY A 54 -10.48 -13.01 -4.52
N ALA A 55 -10.51 -12.37 -3.34
CA ALA A 55 -11.74 -11.76 -2.82
C ALA A 55 -12.15 -10.52 -3.64
N ARG A 56 -13.46 -10.37 -3.89
CA ARG A 56 -14.01 -9.13 -4.45
C ARG A 56 -14.10 -8.07 -3.36
N VAL A 57 -13.68 -6.86 -3.71
CA VAL A 57 -13.65 -5.68 -2.83
C VAL A 57 -14.56 -4.61 -3.43
N GLY A 58 -15.55 -4.18 -2.65
CA GLY A 58 -16.45 -3.10 -3.07
C GLY A 58 -15.74 -1.75 -3.22
N ALA A 59 -16.40 -0.83 -3.92
CA ALA A 59 -15.96 0.56 -3.95
C ALA A 59 -16.02 1.17 -2.54
N ASN A 60 -15.05 2.02 -2.20
CA ASN A 60 -14.94 2.70 -0.90
C ASN A 60 -14.79 1.75 0.32
N ALA A 61 -14.33 0.52 0.11
CA ALA A 61 -14.03 -0.42 1.18
C ALA A 61 -12.86 0.07 2.07
N ARG A 62 -12.85 -0.43 3.31
CA ARG A 62 -11.73 -0.32 4.24
C ARG A 62 -11.17 -1.72 4.46
N LEU A 63 -9.93 -1.92 4.05
CA LEU A 63 -9.21 -3.18 4.20
C LEU A 63 -8.17 -3.03 5.30
N ARG A 64 -8.09 -4.03 6.16
CA ARG A 64 -7.06 -4.11 7.18
C ARG A 64 -5.81 -4.73 6.56
N VAL A 65 -4.67 -4.09 6.77
CA VAL A 65 -3.35 -4.58 6.33
C VAL A 65 -2.58 -4.94 7.59
N GLU A 66 -2.53 -6.23 7.88
CA GLU A 66 -1.86 -6.80 9.04
C GLU A 66 -0.33 -6.63 8.93
N PRO A 67 0.43 -6.69 10.04
CA PRO A 67 1.89 -6.63 10.02
C PRO A 67 2.49 -7.62 9.02
N GLY A 68 3.49 -7.18 8.25
CA GLY A 68 4.18 -7.99 7.25
C GLY A 68 3.32 -8.43 6.04
N THR A 69 2.11 -7.89 5.86
CA THR A 69 1.22 -8.29 4.76
C THR A 69 1.14 -7.26 3.64
N ILE A 70 0.73 -7.74 2.46
CA ILE A 70 0.46 -6.94 1.28
C ILE A 70 -1.00 -7.12 0.84
N VAL A 71 -1.59 -6.04 0.32
CA VAL A 71 -2.86 -6.05 -0.39
C VAL A 71 -2.58 -5.57 -1.81
N VAL A 72 -3.01 -6.36 -2.80
CA VAL A 72 -2.89 -6.02 -4.21
C VAL A 72 -4.28 -6.05 -4.82
N LEU A 73 -4.82 -4.89 -5.17
CA LEU A 73 -6.13 -4.77 -5.80
C LEU A 73 -5.98 -4.47 -7.28
N ARG A 74 -6.75 -5.16 -8.12
CA ARG A 74 -6.91 -4.84 -9.53
C ARG A 74 -8.29 -4.26 -9.77
N GLY A 75 -8.34 -3.04 -10.28
CA GLY A 75 -9.56 -2.40 -10.78
C GLY A 75 -10.14 -3.19 -11.97
N ARG A 76 -11.46 -3.12 -12.12
CA ARG A 76 -12.17 -3.80 -13.20
C ARG A 76 -11.95 -3.11 -14.54
#